data_AF-A0A4R4M0P2-F1
#
_entry.id   AF-A0A4R4M0P2-F1
#
_cell.length_a   1.000
_cell.length_b   1.000
_cell.length_c   1.000
_cell.angle_alpha   90.00
_cell.angle_beta   90.00
_cell.angle_gamma   90.00
#
_symmetry.space_group_name_H-M   'P 1'
#
loop_
_entity.id
_entity.type
_entity.pdbx_description
1 polymer ?
#
loop_
_entity_poly.entity_id
_entity_poly.type
_entity_poly.pdbx_seq_one_letter_code
_entity_poly.pdbx_strand_id
1 'polypeptide(L)' 'MTARQDERLLDGPLLPVRCRRCAAEVLVRKASWEQTSIQWNAGARAACAGLSDDPFGTCPALRSAIQEAALNGAITVAG' A
#
# COMPACT_ATOMS: atom_id res chain seq x y z
N MET A 1 28.28 18.02 7.11
CA MET A 1 27.23 17.77 6.09
C MET A 1 26.05 17.17 6.79
N THR A 2 25.02 17.97 7.10
CA THR A 2 23.74 17.44 7.59
C THR A 2 23.02 16.85 6.40
N ALA A 3 22.81 15.53 6.39
CA ALA A 3 21.98 14.90 5.37
C ALA A 3 20.58 15.54 5.43
N ARG A 4 20.07 15.99 4.28
CA ARG A 4 18.67 16.40 4.18
C ARG A 4 17.82 15.20 4.58
N GLN A 5 16.98 15.38 5.58
CA GLN A 5 16.02 14.36 5.98
C GLN A 5 15.02 14.21 4.84
N ASP A 6 14.88 13.01 4.30
CA ASP A 6 13.86 12.71 3.29
C ASP A 6 12.53 12.53 4.03
N GLU A 7 11.63 13.49 3.89
CA GLU A 7 10.35 13.56 4.62
C GLU A 7 9.48 12.33 4.36
N ARG A 8 9.69 11.60 3.25
CA ARG A 8 8.96 10.37 2.92
C ARG A 8 9.29 9.19 3.84
N LEU A 9 10.41 9.25 4.57
CA LEU A 9 10.78 8.28 5.59
C LEU A 9 10.10 8.58 6.94
N LEU A 10 9.50 9.76 7.12
CA LEU A 10 8.78 10.14 8.33
C LEU A 10 7.37 9.51 8.39
N ASP A 11 6.80 9.16 7.24
CA ASP A 11 5.47 8.52 7.11
C ASP A 11 5.44 7.05 7.59
N GLY A 12 6.56 6.51 8.06
CA GLY A 12 6.70 5.15 8.55
C GLY A 12 7.08 4.11 7.48
N PRO A 13 7.39 2.87 7.90
CA PRO A 13 7.82 1.81 7.00
C PRO A 13 6.69 1.37 6.07
N LEU A 14 7.06 0.81 4.91
CA LEU A 14 6.10 0.06 4.10
C LEU A 14 5.86 -1.31 4.74
N LEU A 15 4.59 -1.66 4.94
CA LEU A 15 4.16 -2.89 5.60
C LEU A 15 3.39 -3.79 4.62
N PRO A 16 3.53 -5.13 4.72
CA PRO A 16 2.89 -6.05 3.80
C PRO A 16 1.37 -6.08 3.98
N VAL A 17 0.63 -6.01 2.87
CA VAL A 17 -0.82 -6.18 2.81
C VAL A 17 -1.15 -7.17 1.71
N ARG A 18 -1.96 -8.18 2.05
CA ARG A 18 -2.41 -9.21 1.12
C ARG A 18 -3.85 -8.97 0.68
N CYS A 19 -4.07 -8.88 -0.63
CA CYS A 19 -5.41 -8.80 -1.19
C CYS A 19 -6.17 -10.13 -1.00
N ARG A 20 -7.38 -10.10 -0.44
CA ARG A 20 -8.19 -11.31 -0.24
C ARG A 20 -8.76 -11.93 -1.51
N ARG A 21 -8.81 -11.18 -2.62
CA ARG A 21 -9.38 -11.66 -3.89
C ARG A 21 -8.32 -12.29 -4.79
N CYS A 22 -7.25 -11.57 -5.07
CA CYS A 22 -6.20 -12.02 -6.01
C CYS A 22 -4.96 -12.58 -5.31
N ALA A 23 -4.93 -12.61 -3.96
CA ALA A 23 -3.81 -13.08 -3.16
C ALA A 23 -2.48 -12.29 -3.35
N ALA A 24 -2.48 -11.23 -4.15
CA ALA A 24 -1.32 -10.35 -4.34
C ALA A 24 -0.90 -9.73 -3.00
N GLU A 25 0.39 -9.85 -2.68
CA GLU A 25 1.01 -9.21 -1.52
C GLU A 25 1.83 -8.01 -1.97
N VAL A 26 1.45 -6.84 -1.47
CA VAL A 26 2.08 -5.55 -1.78
C VAL A 26 2.61 -4.92 -0.49
N LEU A 27 3.57 -4.01 -0.63
CA LEU A 27 4.04 -3.22 0.49
C LEU A 27 3.33 -1.86 0.49
N VAL A 28 2.78 -1.45 1.62
CA VAL A 28 1.88 -0.28 1.74
C VAL A 28 2.30 0.60 2.88
N ARG A 29 2.22 1.92 2.67
CA ARG A 29 2.22 2.92 3.76
C ARG A 29 1.08 3.90 3.55
N LYS A 30 0.56 4.44 4.64
CA LYS A 30 -0.44 5.51 4.62
C LYS A 30 0.14 6.77 5.24
N ALA A 31 0.32 7.80 4.42
CA ALA A 31 0.71 9.13 4.88
C ALA A 31 -0.49 9.90 5.49
N SER A 32 -1.71 9.49 5.13
CA SER A 32 -2.97 9.92 5.75
C SER A 32 -4.08 8.92 5.43
N TRP A 33 -5.31 9.16 5.89
CA TRP A 33 -6.47 8.34 5.52
C TRP A 33 -6.70 8.31 4.00
N GLU A 34 -6.47 9.43 3.32
CA GLU A 34 -6.71 9.55 1.88
C GLU A 34 -5.45 9.28 1.04
N GLN A 35 -4.26 9.40 1.62
CA GLN A 35 -2.99 9.21 0.92
C GLN A 35 -2.34 7.86 1.21
N THR A 36 -2.17 7.05 0.16
CA THR A 36 -1.59 5.71 0.25
C THR A 36 -0.49 5.54 -0.79
N SER A 37 0.69 5.10 -0.35
CA SER A 37 1.74 4.63 -1.25
C SER A 37 1.73 3.11 -1.30
N ILE A 38 1.66 2.54 -2.51
CA ILE A 38 1.68 1.09 -2.73
C ILE A 38 2.90 0.74 -3.57
N GLN A 39 3.72 -0.17 -3.07
CA GLN A 39 4.84 -0.75 -3.80
C GLN A 39 4.47 -2.15 -4.27
N TRP A 40 4.44 -2.30 -5.58
CA TRP A 40 4.18 -3.56 -6.27
C TRP A 40 5.50 -4.27 -6.60
N ASN A 41 5.53 -5.58 -6.38
CA ASN A 41 6.56 -6.48 -6.92
C ASN A 41 6.03 -7.23 -8.17
N ALA A 42 6.90 -7.96 -8.87
CA ALA A 42 6.52 -8.68 -10.09
C ALA A 42 5.44 -9.74 -9.86
N GLY A 43 5.53 -10.50 -8.76
CA GLY A 43 4.55 -11.53 -8.42
C GLY A 43 3.16 -10.95 -8.12
N ALA A 44 3.10 -9.86 -7.37
CA ALA A 44 1.86 -9.15 -7.06
C ALA A 44 1.20 -8.59 -8.34
N ARG A 45 2.00 -8.04 -9.26
CA ARG A 45 1.51 -7.58 -10.57
C ARG A 45 0.93 -8.72 -11.40
N ALA A 46 1.60 -9.87 -11.42
CA ALA A 46 1.12 -11.05 -12.15
C ALA A 46 -0.14 -11.67 -11.53
N ALA A 47 -0.29 -11.63 -10.20
CA ALA A 47 -1.43 -12.19 -9.50
C ALA A 47 -2.70 -11.32 -9.62
N CYS A 48 -2.56 -9.99 -9.75
CA CYS A 48 -3.68 -9.07 -9.79
C CYS A 48 -4.19 -8.82 -11.21
N ALA A 49 -5.15 -9.64 -11.67
CA ALA A 49 -5.75 -9.50 -13.00
C ALA A 49 -6.38 -8.12 -13.26
N GLY A 50 -6.96 -7.48 -12.25
CA GLY A 50 -7.59 -6.16 -12.37
C GLY A 50 -6.63 -4.97 -12.29
N LEU A 51 -5.31 -5.20 -12.29
CA LEU A 51 -4.32 -4.13 -12.20
C LEU A 51 -4.26 -3.28 -13.47
N SER A 52 -4.43 -3.92 -14.63
CA SER A 52 -4.37 -3.27 -15.94
C SER A 52 -5.63 -2.47 -16.28
N ASP A 53 -6.75 -2.78 -15.64
CA ASP A 53 -8.05 -2.18 -15.92
C ASP A 53 -8.36 -0.97 -15.01
N ASP A 54 -7.60 -0.76 -13.94
CA ASP A 54 -7.77 0.36 -13.01
C ASP A 54 -6.72 1.45 -13.29
N PRO A 55 -7.13 2.71 -13.52
CA PRO A 55 -6.22 3.80 -13.88
C PRO A 55 -5.22 4.17 -12.77
N PHE A 56 -5.47 3.73 -11.53
CA PHE A 56 -4.57 3.95 -10.39
C PHE A 56 -3.69 2.73 -10.10
N GLY A 57 -3.72 1.70 -10.95
CA GLY A 57 -2.89 0.51 -10.78
C GLY A 57 -3.17 -0.18 -9.44
N THR A 58 -4.44 -0.36 -9.09
CA THR A 58 -4.88 -1.12 -7.90
C THR A 58 -6.24 -1.77 -8.14
N CYS A 59 -6.56 -2.86 -7.45
CA CYS A 59 -7.92 -3.42 -7.53
C CYS A 59 -8.78 -2.97 -6.33
N PRO A 60 -10.13 -2.90 -6.47
CA PRO A 60 -11.01 -2.51 -5.37
C PRO A 60 -10.84 -3.37 -4.11
N ALA A 61 -10.61 -4.67 -4.29
CA ALA A 61 -10.40 -5.60 -3.18
C ALA A 61 -9.10 -5.31 -2.40
N LEU A 62 -8.04 -4.83 -3.08
CA LEU A 62 -6.81 -4.41 -2.41
C LEU A 62 -7.05 -3.10 -1.65
N ARG A 63 -7.80 -2.15 -2.21
CA ARG A 63 -8.17 -0.90 -1.50
C ARG A 63 -8.90 -1.21 -0.19
N SER A 64 -9.88 -2.11 -0.22
CA SER A 64 -10.57 -2.56 1.00
C SER A 64 -9.63 -3.25 1.98
N ALA A 65 -8.73 -4.12 1.50
CA ALA A 65 -7.75 -4.79 2.36
C ALA A 65 -6.80 -3.80 3.06
N ILE A 66 -6.37 -2.74 2.35
CA ILE A 66 -5.55 -1.66 2.92
C ILE A 66 -6.33 -0.87 3.98
N GLN A 67 -7.59 -0.54 3.71
CA GLN A 67 -8.42 0.19 4.66
C GLN A 67 -8.64 -0.62 5.94
N GLU A 68 -8.93 -1.91 5.82
CA GLU A 68 -9.07 -2.79 6.98
C GLU A 68 -7.76 -2.96 7.75
N ALA A 69 -6.62 -3.07 7.06
CA ALA A 69 -5.31 -3.11 7.70
C ALA A 69 -5.01 -1.82 8.47
N ALA A 70 -5.51 -0.66 8.02
CA ALA A 70 -5.38 0.59 8.77
C ALA A 70 -6.31 0.60 9.99
N LEU A 71 -7.56 0.17 9.82
CA LEU A 71 -8.56 0.11 10.88
C LEU A 71 -8.18 -0.85 12.01
N ASN A 72 -7.52 -1.96 11.70
CA ASN A 72 -7.08 -2.96 12.68
C ASN A 72 -5.67 -2.72 13.22
N GLY A 73 -4.98 -1.67 12.77
CA GLY A 73 -3.62 -1.31 13.20
C GLY A 73 -2.50 -2.15 12.60
N ALA A 74 -2.77 -3.01 11.60
CA ALA A 74 -1.73 -3.74 10.87
C ALA A 74 -0.85 -2.82 10.01
N ILE A 75 -1.39 -1.67 9.58
CA ILE A 75 -0.60 -0.56 9.02
C ILE A 75 -0.89 0.73 9.77
N THR A 76 0.14 1.51 10.06
CA THR A 76 0.00 2.82 10.71
C THR A 76 -0.37 3.88 9.69
N VAL A 77 -1.28 4.78 10.07
CA VAL A 77 -1.58 6.01 9.33
C VAL A 77 -0.76 7.14 9.93
N ALA A 78 0.14 7.75 9.16
CA ALA A 78 0.82 8.96 9.60
C ALA A 78 -0.21 10.08 9.84
N GLY A 79 -0.08 10.77 10.97
CA GLY A 79 -1.06 11.73 11.48
C GLY A 79 -0.95 13.10 10.84
#